data_AF-A0A0H3ZTC6-F1
#
_entry.id   AF-A0A0H3ZTC6-F1
#
_cell.length_a   1.000
_cell.length_b   1.000
_cell.length_c   1.000
_cell.angle_alpha   90.00
_cell.angle_beta   90.00
_cell.angle_gamma   90.00
#
_symmetry.space_group_name_H-M   'P 1'
#
loop_
_entity.id
_entity.type
_entity.pdbx_description
1 polymer ?
#
loop_
_entity_poly.entity_id
_entity_poly.type
_entity_poly.pdbx_seq_one_letter_code
_entity_poly.pdbx_strand_id
1 'polypeptide(L)' 'MKIPMTNLEQLLQGDSGEQEREALILKFDQAQSAVKRQLDLGCSPKEYLLLQKQYEAYQAALTVIETFKDNK' A
#
# COMPACT_ATOMS: atom_id res chain seq x y z
N MET A 1 -19.42 20.56 3.18
CA MET A 1 -19.61 19.13 3.53
C MET A 1 -18.34 18.64 4.20
N LYS A 2 -18.42 18.01 5.38
CA LYS A 2 -17.28 17.36 6.02
C LYS A 2 -17.22 15.94 5.45
N ILE A 3 -16.17 15.59 4.72
CA ILE A 3 -15.99 14.20 4.27
C ILE A 3 -15.78 13.37 5.54
N PRO A 4 -16.61 12.35 5.81
CA PRO A 4 -16.42 11.50 6.98
C PRO A 4 -15.11 10.74 6.82
N MET A 5 -14.30 10.82 7.86
CA MET A 5 -13.04 10.13 7.96
C MET A 5 -13.26 8.62 7.98
N THR A 6 -12.51 7.88 7.18
CA THR A 6 -12.62 6.42 7.08
C THR A 6 -12.04 5.74 8.33
N ASN A 7 -12.46 4.50 8.58
CA ASN A 7 -11.91 3.69 9.68
C ASN A 7 -10.38 3.54 9.58
N LEU A 8 -9.83 3.49 8.36
CA LEU A 8 -8.38 3.41 8.14
C LEU A 8 -7.69 4.71 8.57
N GLU A 9 -8.24 5.84 8.13
CA GLU A 9 -7.71 7.15 8.54
C GLU A 9 -7.79 7.29 10.07
N GLN A 10 -8.90 6.85 10.70
CA GLN A 10 -9.09 6.91 12.15
C GLN A 10 -8.07 6.04 12.89
N LEU A 11 -7.83 4.82 12.40
CA LEU A 11 -6.80 3.91 12.92
C LEU A 11 -5.41 4.56 12.88
N LEU A 12 -5.08 5.22 11.76
CA LEU A 12 -3.78 5.85 11.54
C LEU A 12 -3.56 7.14 12.35
N GLN A 13 -4.61 7.75 12.89
CA GLN A 13 -4.54 8.94 13.76
C GLN A 13 -4.59 8.62 15.26
N GLY A 14 -4.91 7.38 15.65
CA GLY A 14 -4.96 6.96 17.06
C GLY A 14 -3.59 6.88 17.72
N ASP A 15 -3.57 6.61 19.03
CA ASP A 15 -2.33 6.52 19.82
C ASP A 15 -1.36 5.42 19.32
N SER A 16 -1.88 4.38 18.68
CA SER A 16 -1.10 3.33 18.02
C SER A 16 -0.87 3.58 16.52
N GLY A 17 -1.27 4.74 15.99
CA GLY A 17 -1.31 5.02 14.55
C GLY A 17 0.06 4.93 13.86
N GLU A 18 1.15 5.15 14.57
CA GLU A 18 2.51 4.94 14.07
C GLU A 18 2.85 3.45 13.91
N GLN A 19 2.54 2.63 14.91
CA GLN A 19 2.76 1.18 14.85
C GLN A 19 1.87 0.53 13.77
N GLU A 20 0.61 0.95 13.67
CA GLU A 20 -0.31 0.48 12.62
C GLU A 20 0.17 0.89 11.22
N ARG A 21 0.71 2.10 11.09
CA ARG A 21 1.31 2.56 9.84
C ARG A 21 2.51 1.70 9.45
N GLU A 22 3.47 1.50 10.35
CA GLU A 22 4.65 0.67 10.09
C GLU A 22 4.25 -0.76 9.73
N ALA A 23 3.27 -1.33 10.42
CA ALA A 23 2.75 -2.67 10.12
C ALA A 23 2.10 -2.74 8.74
N LEU A 24 1.38 -1.70 8.32
CA LEU A 24 0.79 -1.61 6.98
C LEU A 24 1.86 -1.46 5.90
N ILE A 25 2.84 -0.57 6.09
CA ILE A 25 3.98 -0.38 5.18
C ILE A 25 4.70 -1.71 4.97
N LEU A 26 5.06 -2.40 6.05
CA LEU A 26 5.75 -3.69 5.98
C LEU A 26 4.95 -4.74 5.19
N LYS A 27 3.63 -4.80 5.38
CA LYS A 27 2.76 -5.73 4.64
C LYS A 27 2.71 -5.40 3.15
N PHE A 28 2.59 -4.12 2.79
CA PHE A 28 2.58 -3.70 1.39
C PHE A 28 3.94 -3.91 0.71
N ASP A 29 5.05 -3.64 1.40
CA ASP A 29 6.41 -3.90 0.88
C ASP A 29 6.65 -5.38 0.60
N GLN A 30 6.21 -6.25 1.52
CA GLN A 30 6.30 -7.70 1.33
C GLN A 30 5.47 -8.17 0.13
N ALA A 31 4.23 -7.68 0.02
CA ALA A 31 3.35 -8.00 -1.11
C ALA A 31 3.91 -7.50 -2.44
N GLN A 32 4.42 -6.25 -2.47
CA GLN A 32 5.02 -5.65 -3.65
C GLN A 32 6.29 -6.40 -4.08
N SER A 33 7.14 -6.77 -3.13
CA SER A 33 8.35 -7.58 -3.38
C SER A 33 8.00 -8.96 -3.96
N ALA A 34 6.93 -9.59 -3.47
CA ALA A 34 6.46 -10.87 -3.99
C ALA A 34 5.95 -10.76 -5.43
N VAL A 35 5.22 -9.69 -5.77
CA VAL A 35 4.75 -9.43 -7.14
C VAL A 35 5.93 -9.12 -8.06
N LYS A 36 6.87 -8.29 -7.62
CA LYS A 36 8.09 -7.98 -8.39
C LYS A 36 8.88 -9.25 -8.70
N ARG A 37 9.05 -10.14 -7.73
CA ARG A 37 9.74 -11.42 -7.95
C ARG A 37 9.05 -12.29 -9.00
N GLN A 38 7.71 -12.31 -9.03
CA GLN A 38 6.96 -13.04 -10.06
C GLN A 38 7.17 -12.43 -11.45
N LEU A 39 7.22 -11.10 -11.54
CA LEU A 39 7.55 -10.41 -12.79
C LEU A 39 8.98 -10.72 -13.24
N ASP A 40 9.95 -10.71 -12.31
CA ASP A 40 11.38 -10.94 -12.59
C ASP A 40 11.66 -12.40 -13.02
N LEU A 41 10.89 -13.38 -12.53
CA LEU A 41 10.98 -14.79 -12.94
C LEU A 41 10.36 -15.05 -14.32
N GLY A 42 9.61 -14.09 -14.85
CA GLY A 42 8.83 -14.23 -16.07
C GLY A 42 7.46 -14.85 -15.83
N CYS A 43 6.48 -14.37 -16.59
CA CYS A 43 5.09 -14.83 -16.55
C CYS A 43 4.46 -14.73 -17.94
N SER A 44 3.27 -15.31 -18.13
CA SER A 44 2.58 -15.17 -19.42
C SER A 44 2.15 -13.71 -19.67
N PRO A 45 1.93 -13.29 -20.92
CA PRO A 45 1.51 -11.91 -21.22
C PRO A 45 0.24 -11.45 -20.50
N LYS A 46 -0.71 -12.37 -20.26
CA LYS A 46 -1.95 -12.07 -19.52
C LYS A 46 -1.69 -11.84 -18.03
N GLU A 47 -0.80 -12.64 -17.44
CA GLU A 47 -0.40 -12.51 -16.04
C GLU A 47 0.47 -11.28 -15.82
N TYR A 48 1.35 -10.95 -16.77
CA TYR A 48 2.19 -9.76 -16.71
C TYR A 48 1.38 -8.49 -16.50
N LEU A 49 0.33 -8.27 -17.32
CA LEU A 49 -0.50 -7.08 -17.21
C LEU A 49 -1.23 -7.01 -15.86
N LEU A 50 -1.64 -8.15 -15.31
CA LEU A 50 -2.30 -8.21 -14.01
C LEU A 50 -1.31 -7.90 -12.88
N LEU A 51 -0.15 -8.55 -12.88
CA LEU A 51 0.90 -8.38 -11.89
C LEU A 51 1.47 -6.96 -11.92
N GLN A 52 1.63 -6.37 -13.10
CA GLN A 52 2.06 -4.99 -13.24
C GLN A 52 1.07 -4.01 -12.57
N LYS A 53 -0.23 -4.15 -12.86
CA LYS A 53 -1.27 -3.33 -12.21
C LYS A 53 -1.29 -3.51 -10.70
N GLN A 54 -1.08 -4.74 -10.23
CA GLN A 54 -1.01 -5.03 -8.80
C GLN A 54 0.20 -4.38 -8.13
N TYR A 55 1.37 -4.41 -8.79
CA TYR A 55 2.58 -3.73 -8.33
C TYR A 55 2.38 -2.21 -8.20
N GLU A 56 1.80 -1.60 -9.24
CA GLU A 56 1.47 -0.17 -9.28
C GLU A 56 0.45 0.20 -8.20
N ALA A 57 -0.56 -0.64 -7.97
CA ALA A 57 -1.55 -0.43 -6.91
C ALA A 57 -0.92 -0.46 -5.51
N TYR A 58 0.02 -1.37 -5.25
CA TYR A 58 0.76 -1.40 -3.99
C TYR A 58 1.66 -0.18 -3.80
N GLN A 59 2.30 0.29 -4.87
CA GLN A 59 3.10 1.52 -4.83
C GLN A 59 2.24 2.74 -4.49
N ALA A 60 1.05 2.85 -5.10
CA ALA A 60 0.11 3.91 -4.80
C ALA A 60 -0.39 3.83 -3.34
N ALA A 61 -0.70 2.64 -2.84
CA ALA A 61 -1.13 2.43 -1.46
C ALA A 61 -0.05 2.85 -0.44
N LEU A 62 1.20 2.45 -0.67
CA LEU A 62 2.35 2.87 0.15
C LEU A 62 2.47 4.39 0.20
N THR A 63 2.44 5.04 -0.97
CA THR A 63 2.52 6.51 -1.07
C THR A 63 1.42 7.20 -0.25
N VAL A 64 0.18 6.70 -0.31
CA VAL A 64 -0.94 7.25 0.48
C VAL A 64 -0.70 7.08 1.98
N ILE A 65 -0.22 5.92 2.42
CA ILE A 65 0.02 5.62 3.83
C ILE A 65 1.17 6.48 4.39
N GLU A 66 2.25 6.63 3.64
CA GLU A 66 3.41 7.44 4.04
C GLU A 66 3.04 8.92 4.15
N THR A 67 2.37 9.47 3.14
CA THR A 67 1.99 10.89 3.09
C THR A 67 0.89 11.27 4.08
N PHE A 68 0.18 10.30 4.67
CA PHE A 68 -0.91 10.58 5.63
C PHE A 68 -0.47 11.31 6.92
N LYS A 69 0.84 11.49 7.19
CA LYS A 69 1.35 12.28 8.34
C LYS A 69 1.72 13.73 7.99
N ASP A 70 1.94 14.04 6.71
CA ASP A 70 2.49 15.33 6.26
C ASP A 70 1.43 16.42 6.06
N ASN A 71 0.14 16.09 6.17
CA ASN A 71 -0.96 17.06 6.15
C ASN A 71 -1.26 17.60 7.57
N LYS A 72 -0.23 18.08 8.27
CA LYS A 72 -0.39 18.82 9.54
C LYS A 72 -0.49 20.32 9.31
#